data_AF-A0A543DSY8-F1
#
_entry.id   AF-A0A543DSY8-F1
#
_cell.length_a   1.000
_cell.length_b   1.000
_cell.length_c   1.000
_cell.angle_alpha   90.00
_cell.angle_beta   90.00
_cell.angle_gamma   90.00
#
_symmetry.space_group_name_H-M   'P 1'
#
loop_
_entity.id
_entity.type
_entity.pdbx_description
1 polymer ?
#
loop_
_entity_poly.entity_id
_entity_poly.type
_entity_poly.pdbx_seq_one_letter_code
_entity_poly.pdbx_strand_id
1 'polypeptide(L)'
;MNRHLYREQLDTLRQAPRHSSAMTDDAFTAFTAYDYGRRRRLHPDVAWEDACRAYAFAAASHADHAGHLDLDTELELEDHWERLRGDSGPDWPVARTLLRETWRWLDEHGAGATRMH
;
A
#
# COMPACT_ATOMS: atom_id res chain seq x y z
N MET A 1 32.72 -32.22 -12.05
CA MET A 1 31.83 -31.04 -12.10
C MET A 1 30.40 -31.52 -11.79
N ASN A 2 29.93 -31.32 -10.56
CA ASN A 2 28.75 -32.01 -10.01
C ASN A 2 27.43 -31.32 -10.40
N ARG A 3 26.68 -31.93 -11.33
CA ARG A 3 25.36 -31.49 -11.82
C ARG A 3 24.28 -31.40 -10.72
N HIS A 4 24.47 -32.06 -9.58
CA HIS A 4 23.51 -32.06 -8.47
C HIS A 4 23.49 -30.72 -7.71
N LEU A 5 24.66 -30.12 -7.46
CA LEU A 5 24.76 -28.85 -6.73
C LEU A 5 24.10 -27.68 -7.47
N TYR A 6 24.14 -27.71 -8.80
CA TYR A 6 23.53 -26.66 -9.63
C TYR A 6 21.99 -26.70 -9.60
N ARG A 7 21.41 -27.89 -9.41
CA ARG A 7 19.96 -28.08 -9.37
C ARG A 7 19.39 -27.67 -8.01
N GLU A 8 20.09 -27.99 -6.92
CA GLU A 8 19.74 -27.56 -5.57
C GLU A 8 19.81 -26.04 -5.43
N GLN A 9 20.83 -25.39 -6.02
CA GLN A 9 20.90 -23.93 -6.06
C GLN A 9 19.74 -23.28 -6.83
N LEU A 10 19.27 -23.90 -7.92
CA LEU A 10 18.14 -23.38 -8.69
C LEU A 10 16.79 -23.54 -7.96
N ASP A 11 16.60 -24.62 -7.21
CA ASP A 11 15.41 -24.79 -6.35
C ASP A 11 15.45 -23.81 -5.15
N THR A 12 16.62 -23.57 -4.57
CA THR A 12 16.82 -22.60 -3.49
C THR A 12 16.53 -21.16 -3.95
N LEU A 13 16.91 -20.80 -5.18
CA LEU A 13 16.59 -19.49 -5.77
C LEU A 13 15.10 -19.35 -6.16
N ARG A 14 14.42 -20.45 -6.47
CA ARG A 14 12.96 -20.48 -6.65
C ARG A 14 12.20 -20.32 -5.32
N GLN A 15 12.82 -20.74 -4.22
CA GLN A 15 12.34 -20.61 -2.84
C GLN A 15 12.76 -19.29 -2.16
N ALA A 16 13.15 -18.26 -2.92
CA ALA A 16 13.11 -16.88 -2.43
C ALA A 16 11.71 -16.62 -1.81
N PRO A 17 11.59 -15.86 -0.69
CA PRO A 17 10.42 -15.87 0.19
C PRO A 17 9.20 -15.19 -0.46
N ARG A 18 8.61 -15.83 -1.47
CA ARG A 18 7.35 -15.43 -2.10
C ARG A 18 6.17 -15.55 -1.14
N HIS A 19 6.31 -16.39 -0.11
CA HIS A 19 5.31 -16.56 0.93
C HIS A 19 5.12 -15.31 1.80
N SER A 20 6.16 -14.49 2.03
CA SER A 20 5.99 -13.26 2.81
C SER A 20 5.27 -12.18 2.02
N SER A 21 5.60 -11.98 0.73
CA SER A 21 4.96 -10.92 -0.09
C SER A 21 3.49 -11.21 -0.38
N ALA A 22 3.14 -12.45 -0.74
CA ALA A 22 1.75 -12.83 -1.02
C ALA A 22 0.86 -12.72 0.25
N MET A 23 1.42 -13.05 1.42
CA MET A 23 0.70 -12.91 2.69
C MET A 23 0.46 -11.44 3.07
N THR A 24 1.39 -10.53 2.70
CA THR A 24 1.21 -9.08 2.85
C THR A 24 0.14 -8.55 1.89
N ASP A 25 0.10 -9.03 0.64
CA ASP A 25 -0.91 -8.61 -0.36
C ASP A 25 -2.34 -9.04 0.04
N ASP A 26 -2.51 -10.27 0.53
CA ASP A 26 -3.79 -10.77 1.03
C ASP A 26 -4.25 -10.01 2.28
N ALA A 27 -3.32 -9.74 3.21
CA ALA A 27 -3.61 -8.97 4.42
C ALA A 27 -3.97 -7.52 4.10
N PHE A 28 -3.28 -6.90 3.14
CA PHE A 28 -3.59 -5.55 2.67
C PHE A 28 -4.96 -5.48 1.99
N THR A 29 -5.28 -6.48 1.17
CA THR A 29 -6.60 -6.59 0.54
C THR A 29 -7.72 -6.73 1.59
N ALA A 30 -7.50 -7.55 2.61
CA ALA A 30 -8.46 -7.71 3.71
C ALA A 30 -8.63 -6.40 4.51
N PHE A 31 -7.53 -5.70 4.79
CA PHE A 31 -7.53 -4.40 5.47
C PHE A 31 -8.32 -3.35 4.68
N THR A 32 -8.00 -3.15 3.39
CA THR A 32 -8.65 -2.12 2.56
C THR A 32 -10.15 -2.36 2.42
N ALA A 33 -10.57 -3.63 2.27
CA ALA A 33 -11.99 -4.00 2.24
C ALA A 33 -12.71 -3.69 3.57
N TYR A 34 -12.07 -3.98 4.70
CA TYR A 34 -12.61 -3.70 6.03
C TYR A 34 -12.72 -2.19 6.30
N ASP A 35 -11.65 -1.44 6.03
CA ASP A 35 -11.58 0.00 6.24
C ASP A 35 -12.59 0.75 5.36
N TYR A 36 -12.70 0.37 4.08
CA TYR A 36 -13.73 0.91 3.18
C TYR A 36 -15.14 0.57 3.67
N GLY A 37 -15.40 -0.66 4.09
CA GLY A 37 -16.71 -1.06 4.62
C GLY A 37 -17.14 -0.22 5.82
N ARG A 38 -16.19 0.17 6.67
CA ARG A 38 -16.43 1.09 7.79
C ARG A 38 -16.74 2.51 7.32
N ARG A 39 -16.01 3.02 6.34
CA ARG A 39 -16.08 4.41 5.85
C ARG A 39 -17.21 4.67 4.88
N ARG A 40 -17.68 3.65 4.16
CA ARG A 40 -18.87 3.75 3.30
C ARG A 40 -20.11 4.23 4.07
N ARG A 41 -20.16 4.01 5.39
CA ARG A 41 -21.21 4.53 6.27
C ARG A 41 -21.12 6.05 6.48
N LEU A 42 -19.93 6.63 6.36
CA LEU A 42 -19.64 8.06 6.54
C LEU A 42 -19.56 8.80 5.20
N HIS A 43 -19.09 8.13 4.16
CA HIS A 43 -18.92 8.65 2.80
C HIS A 43 -19.56 7.68 1.79
N PRO A 44 -20.90 7.70 1.65
CA PRO A 44 -21.61 6.78 0.75
C PRO A 44 -21.30 7.06 -0.73
N ASP A 45 -20.84 8.27 -1.05
CA ASP A 45 -20.58 8.73 -2.42
C ASP A 45 -19.24 8.26 -2.98
N VAL A 46 -18.36 7.71 -2.14
CA VAL A 46 -17.05 7.20 -2.57
C VAL A 46 -17.23 5.79 -3.11
N ALA A 47 -17.07 5.63 -4.42
CA ALA A 47 -17.08 4.31 -5.03
C ALA A 47 -15.86 3.49 -4.59
N TRP A 48 -16.03 2.17 -4.59
CA TRP A 48 -14.96 1.25 -4.23
C TRP A 48 -13.72 1.43 -5.13
N GLU A 49 -13.93 1.66 -6.42
CA GLU A 49 -12.84 1.86 -7.39
C GLU A 49 -11.98 3.08 -7.07
N ASP A 50 -12.62 4.18 -6.65
CA ASP A 50 -11.91 5.40 -6.28
C ASP A 50 -11.19 5.24 -4.93
N ALA A 51 -11.79 4.50 -3.99
CA ALA A 51 -11.13 4.12 -2.74
C ALA A 51 -9.91 3.21 -3.01
N CYS A 52 -10.01 2.23 -3.91
CA CYS A 52 -8.88 1.41 -4.34
C CYS A 52 -7.75 2.25 -4.92
N ARG A 53 -8.07 3.27 -5.73
CA ARG A 53 -7.06 4.19 -6.28
C ARG A 53 -6.35 4.96 -5.16
N ALA A 54 -7.10 5.44 -4.17
CA ALA A 54 -6.53 6.13 -3.00
C ALA A 54 -5.64 5.19 -2.16
N TYR A 55 -6.05 3.94 -1.95
CA TYR A 55 -5.24 2.94 -1.24
C TYR A 55 -3.94 2.59 -1.99
N ALA A 56 -4.01 2.42 -3.31
CA ALA A 56 -2.83 2.17 -4.13
C ALA A 56 -1.88 3.37 -4.13
N PHE A 57 -2.42 4.58 -4.25
CA PHE A 57 -1.65 5.82 -4.13
C PHE A 57 -0.96 5.94 -2.78
N ALA A 58 -1.66 5.62 -1.69
CA ALA A 58 -1.12 5.64 -0.34
C ALA A 58 0.00 4.60 -0.14
N ALA A 59 -0.16 3.38 -0.66
CA ALA A 59 0.88 2.37 -0.57
C ALA A 59 2.14 2.76 -1.36
N ALA A 60 1.98 3.38 -2.53
CA ALA A 60 3.10 3.88 -3.32
C ALA A 60 3.83 5.03 -2.61
N SER A 61 3.10 6.02 -2.11
CA SER A 61 3.70 7.18 -1.43
C SER A 61 4.34 6.83 -0.08
N HIS A 62 3.85 5.81 0.62
CA HIS A 62 4.48 5.33 1.86
C HIS A 62 5.93 4.88 1.63
N ALA A 63 6.17 4.18 0.51
CA ALA A 63 7.50 3.69 0.15
C ALA A 63 8.49 4.85 -0.14
N ASP A 64 7.99 5.96 -0.68
CA ASP A 64 8.82 7.12 -1.04
C ASP A 64 9.14 8.02 0.18
N HIS A 65 8.21 8.10 1.15
CA HIS A 65 8.32 9.02 2.30
C HIS A 65 8.65 8.32 3.64
N ALA A 66 8.87 7.00 3.63
CA ALA A 66 9.23 6.19 4.80
C ALA A 66 8.29 6.38 6.01
N GLY A 67 6.99 6.58 5.76
CA GLY A 67 5.98 6.80 6.80
C GLY A 67 6.00 8.17 7.48
N HIS A 68 6.83 9.13 7.02
CA HIS A 68 6.84 10.48 7.57
C HIS A 68 5.88 11.40 6.80
N LEU A 69 4.84 11.88 7.48
CA LEU A 69 3.82 12.75 6.88
C LEU A 69 3.91 14.15 7.53
N ASP A 70 4.85 14.97 7.06
CA ASP A 70 4.93 16.38 7.43
C ASP A 70 4.04 17.25 6.52
N LEU A 71 3.93 18.54 6.83
CA LEU A 71 3.05 19.45 6.10
C LEU A 71 3.46 19.61 4.63
N ASP A 72 4.77 19.68 4.35
CA ASP A 72 5.27 19.84 2.99
C ASP A 72 4.97 18.58 2.16
N THR A 73 5.17 17.39 2.75
CA THR A 73 4.80 16.10 2.16
C THR A 73 3.30 16.01 1.91
N GLU A 74 2.45 16.47 2.85
CA GLU A 74 1.00 16.49 2.64
C GLU A 74 0.59 17.37 1.47
N LEU A 75 1.21 18.54 1.30
CA LEU A 75 0.91 19.45 0.18
C LEU A 75 1.36 18.86 -1.16
N GLU A 76 2.52 18.22 -1.20
CA GLU A 76 3.00 17.52 -2.40
C GLU A 76 2.08 16.35 -2.79
N LEU A 77 1.63 15.58 -1.81
CA LEU A 77 0.71 14.47 -2.03
C LEU A 77 -0.69 14.94 -2.42
N GLU A 78 -1.14 16.08 -1.92
CA GLU A 78 -2.39 16.72 -2.33
C GLU A 78 -2.33 17.07 -3.83
N ASP A 79 -1.31 17.79 -4.27
CA ASP A 79 -1.15 18.17 -5.67
C ASP A 79 -1.05 16.93 -6.59
N HIS A 80 -0.31 15.91 -6.16
CA HIS A 80 -0.22 14.66 -6.91
C HIS A 80 -1.55 13.93 -6.96
N TRP A 81 -2.28 13.86 -5.85
CA TRP A 81 -3.59 13.24 -5.81
C TRP A 81 -4.57 13.95 -6.72
N GLU A 82 -4.63 15.28 -6.71
CA GLU A 82 -5.51 16.08 -7.57
C GLU A 82 -5.24 15.81 -9.06
N ARG A 83 -3.98 15.65 -9.44
CA ARG A 83 -3.61 15.22 -10.81
C ARG A 83 -4.00 13.78 -11.14
N LEU A 84 -3.99 12.87 -10.16
CA LEU A 84 -4.26 11.44 -10.32
C LEU A 84 -5.76 11.09 -10.29
N ARG A 85 -6.55 11.75 -9.43
CA ARG A 85 -7.97 11.46 -9.24
C ARG A 85 -8.80 11.78 -10.48
N GLY A 86 -8.39 12.80 -11.24
CA GLY A 86 -9.25 13.42 -12.27
C GLY A 86 -10.62 13.79 -11.71
N ASP A 87 -11.64 13.74 -12.56
CA ASP A 87 -13.00 14.19 -12.20
C ASP A 87 -13.79 13.21 -11.32
N SER A 88 -13.27 12.01 -11.04
CA SER A 88 -14.07 10.93 -10.43
C SER A 88 -13.57 10.44 -9.08
N GLY A 89 -12.29 10.66 -8.72
CA GLY A 89 -11.80 10.23 -7.40
C GLY A 89 -12.39 11.04 -6.23
N PRO A 90 -12.20 10.63 -4.97
CA PRO A 90 -12.60 11.41 -3.80
C PRO A 90 -11.78 12.69 -3.63
N ASP A 91 -12.39 13.66 -2.96
CA ASP A 91 -11.72 14.89 -2.49
C ASP A 91 -10.54 14.59 -1.56
N TRP A 92 -9.52 15.45 -1.66
CA TRP A 92 -8.30 15.30 -0.88
C TRP A 92 -8.53 15.04 0.61
N PRO A 93 -9.48 15.68 1.33
CA PRO A 93 -9.72 15.36 2.75
C PRO A 93 -10.10 13.89 2.99
N VAL A 94 -10.85 13.28 2.07
CA VAL A 94 -11.24 11.87 2.13
C VAL A 94 -10.06 10.98 1.75
N ALA A 95 -9.38 11.31 0.64
CA ALA A 95 -8.19 10.58 0.19
C ALA A 95 -7.06 10.59 1.24
N ARG A 96 -6.78 11.75 1.87
CA ARG A 96 -5.84 11.92 2.98
C ARG A 96 -6.18 11.03 4.17
N THR A 97 -7.47 10.86 4.47
CA THR A 97 -7.90 9.96 5.56
C THR A 97 -7.64 8.50 5.20
N LEU A 98 -7.86 8.10 3.94
CA LEU A 98 -7.51 6.74 3.44
C LEU A 98 -6.00 6.54 3.44
N LEU A 99 -5.24 7.55 3.04
CA LEU A 99 -3.79 7.54 2.99
C LEU A 99 -3.18 7.35 4.37
N ARG A 100 -3.53 8.18 5.35
CA ARG A 100 -2.99 8.10 6.71
C ARG A 100 -3.19 6.74 7.37
N GLU A 101 -4.35 6.14 7.15
CA GLU A 101 -4.70 4.87 7.77
C GLU A 101 -4.04 3.71 7.05
N THR A 102 -3.82 3.84 5.74
CA THR A 102 -2.97 2.93 4.98
C THR A 102 -1.53 2.97 5.45
N TRP A 103 -0.95 4.17 5.59
CA TRP A 103 0.42 4.36 6.09
C TRP A 103 0.58 3.78 7.49
N ARG A 104 -0.38 4.05 8.39
CA ARG A 104 -0.39 3.46 9.73
C ARG A 104 -0.40 1.92 9.67
N TRP A 105 -1.27 1.34 8.84
CA TRP A 105 -1.32 -0.11 8.68
C TRP A 105 0.00 -0.66 8.13
N LEU A 106 0.61 0.02 7.16
CA LEU A 106 1.91 -0.31 6.58
C LEU A 106 3.07 -0.14 7.57
N ASP A 107 3.02 0.82 8.49
CA ASP A 107 4.02 0.93 9.55
C ASP A 107 3.89 -0.23 10.56
N GLU A 108 2.66 -0.61 10.90
CA GLU A 108 2.36 -1.71 11.82
C GLU A 108 2.69 -3.09 11.22
N HIS A 109 2.51 -3.29 9.91
CA HIS A 109 2.62 -4.59 9.22
C HIS A 109 3.84 -4.69 8.27
N GLY A 110 4.36 -3.56 7.80
CA GLY A 110 5.51 -3.42 6.89
C GLY A 110 6.86 -3.25 7.61
N ALA A 111 6.87 -3.09 8.95
CA ALA A 111 8.09 -3.21 9.77
C ALA A 111 8.77 -4.59 9.68
N GLY A 112 8.14 -5.57 9.00
CA GLY A 112 8.74 -6.86 8.64
C GLY A 112 9.54 -6.89 7.33
N ALA A 113 9.41 -5.90 6.44
CA ALA A 113 10.05 -5.91 5.11
C ALA A 113 11.25 -4.98 4.99
N THR A 114 11.32 -3.90 5.76
CA THR A 114 12.40 -2.89 5.65
C THR A 114 13.26 -2.85 6.91
N ARG A 115 14.00 -3.93 7.15
CA ARG A 115 15.18 -3.91 8.02
C ARG A 115 16.36 -4.62 7.35
N MET A 116 16.64 -4.24 6.10
CA MET A 116 17.90 -4.54 5.41
C MET A 116 18.22 -3.39 4.44
N HIS A 117 18.92 -2.36 4.89
CA HIS A 117 20.34 -2.16 4.57
C HIS A 117 20.92 -0.92 5.26
#